data_AF-A0A2H3AVP9-F1
#
_entry.id   AF-A0A2H3AVP9-F1
#
_cell.length_a   1.000
_cell.length_b   1.000
_cell.length_c   1.000
_cell.angle_alpha   90.00
_cell.angle_beta   90.00
_cell.angle_gamma   90.00
#
_symmetry.space_group_name_H-M   'P 1'
#
loop_
_entity.id
_entity.type
_entity.pdbx_description
1 polymer ?
#
loop_
_entity_poly.entity_id
_entity_poly.type
_entity_poly.pdbx_seq_one_letter_code
_entity_poly.pdbx_strand_id
1 'polypeptide(L)'
;MSSLEVAKSPPDLSKKKESVQNFTDQRRAKAWEVHRWPLVKMVASKRTRIHLPASYMAKDGETTRIIYPGSDINQLVHIHYLESWDGGGVAANFVHADGIDSKRNEYLGPDPRVAGYWFDDDGEIHVKWWDGFLKDQWIDNEKWSIEVVWNGEKWAEK
;
A
#
# COMPACT_ATOMS: atom_id res chain seq x y z
N MET A 1 -36.36 22.17 -29.51
CA MET A 1 -36.20 20.82 -28.94
C MET A 1 -35.47 20.98 -27.62
N SER A 2 -36.19 20.88 -26.50
CA SER A 2 -35.61 20.99 -25.15
C SER A 2 -35.09 19.61 -24.76
N SER A 3 -33.76 19.47 -24.63
CA SER A 3 -33.18 18.25 -24.05
C SER A 3 -33.60 18.17 -22.59
N LEU A 4 -34.40 17.16 -22.26
CA LEU A 4 -34.67 16.78 -20.88
C LEU A 4 -33.37 16.17 -20.34
N GLU A 5 -32.66 16.90 -19.48
CA GLU A 5 -31.65 16.29 -18.63
C GLU A 5 -32.37 15.27 -17.72
N VAL A 6 -32.11 13.98 -17.97
CA VAL A 6 -32.57 12.91 -17.09
C VAL A 6 -31.91 13.14 -15.73
N ALA A 7 -32.70 13.50 -14.73
CA ALA A 7 -32.24 13.64 -13.36
C ALA A 7 -31.61 12.31 -12.93
N LYS A 8 -30.28 12.31 -12.76
CA LYS A 8 -29.54 11.15 -12.23
C LYS A 8 -30.13 10.84 -10.85
N SER A 9 -30.59 9.60 -10.67
CA SER A 9 -31.15 9.15 -9.41
C SER A 9 -30.16 9.38 -8.26
N PRO A 10 -30.63 9.83 -7.08
CA PRO A 10 -29.75 10.09 -5.96
C PRO A 10 -29.00 8.82 -5.54
N PRO A 11 -27.75 8.96 -5.06
CA PRO A 11 -26.91 7.81 -4.71
C PRO A 11 -27.51 6.99 -3.56
N ASP A 12 -27.56 5.67 -3.75
CA ASP A 12 -27.92 4.72 -2.71
C ASP A 12 -26.74 4.54 -1.73
N LEU A 13 -26.92 5.00 -0.49
CA LEU A 13 -25.90 4.94 0.56
C LEU A 13 -25.60 3.50 1.03
N SER A 14 -26.54 2.56 0.90
CA SER A 14 -26.28 1.15 1.25
C SER A 14 -25.24 0.54 0.30
N LYS A 15 -25.36 0.86 -0.99
CA LYS A 15 -24.39 0.48 -2.04
C LYS A 15 -23.04 1.15 -1.86
N LYS A 16 -22.95 2.26 -1.11
CA LYS A 16 -21.66 2.88 -0.77
C LYS A 16 -20.80 1.92 0.05
N LYS A 17 -21.36 1.38 1.13
CA LYS A 17 -20.65 0.46 2.04
C LYS A 17 -20.24 -0.82 1.31
N GLU A 18 -21.14 -1.38 0.51
CA GLU A 18 -20.84 -2.54 -0.34
C GLU A 18 -19.71 -2.24 -1.33
N SER A 19 -19.72 -1.07 -1.96
CA SER A 19 -18.65 -0.66 -2.89
C SER A 19 -17.31 -0.52 -2.19
N VAL A 20 -17.26 0.11 -1.01
CA VAL A 20 -16.03 0.20 -0.18
C VAL A 20 -15.50 -1.19 0.13
N GLN A 21 -16.38 -2.10 0.55
CA GLN A 21 -16.00 -3.48 0.87
C GLN A 21 -15.46 -4.20 -0.37
N ASN A 22 -16.15 -4.12 -1.50
CA ASN A 22 -15.74 -4.74 -2.76
C ASN A 22 -14.37 -4.23 -3.23
N PHE A 23 -14.13 -2.91 -3.20
CA PHE A 23 -12.82 -2.36 -3.55
C PHE A 23 -11.74 -2.80 -2.56
N THR A 24 -12.07 -2.89 -1.27
CA THR A 24 -11.14 -3.33 -0.23
C THR A 24 -10.73 -4.78 -0.47
N ASP A 25 -11.67 -5.66 -0.77
CA ASP A 25 -11.41 -7.07 -1.04
C ASP A 25 -10.63 -7.26 -2.34
N GLN A 26 -10.94 -6.49 -3.38
CA GLN A 26 -10.13 -6.48 -4.61
C GLN A 26 -8.69 -6.02 -4.36
N ARG A 27 -8.50 -5.02 -3.51
CA ARG A 27 -7.18 -4.50 -3.14
C ARG A 27 -6.37 -5.55 -2.39
N ARG A 28 -6.97 -6.19 -1.39
CA ARG A 28 -6.38 -7.29 -0.62
C ARG A 28 -6.04 -8.50 -1.50
N ALA A 29 -6.92 -8.85 -2.43
CA ALA A 29 -6.71 -9.95 -3.37
C ALA A 29 -5.54 -9.70 -4.34
N LYS A 30 -5.27 -8.44 -4.68
CA LYS A 30 -4.15 -8.03 -5.54
C LYS A 30 -2.85 -7.76 -4.77
N ALA A 31 -2.91 -7.68 -3.44
CA ALA A 31 -1.74 -7.41 -2.62
C ALA A 31 -0.77 -8.59 -2.64
N TRP A 32 0.50 -8.31 -2.97
CA TRP A 32 1.52 -9.35 -3.11
C TRP A 32 2.39 -9.41 -1.85
N GLU A 33 2.77 -10.63 -1.46
CA GLU A 33 3.61 -10.91 -0.29
C GLU A 33 5.02 -10.36 -0.54
N VAL A 34 5.51 -9.47 0.34
CA VAL A 34 6.78 -8.76 0.11
C VAL A 34 7.98 -9.71 -0.01
N HIS A 35 7.91 -10.86 0.68
CA HIS A 35 8.95 -11.89 0.67
C HIS A 35 8.98 -12.71 -0.63
N ARG A 36 7.99 -12.57 -1.52
CA ARG A 36 7.95 -13.20 -2.84
C ARG A 36 8.28 -12.20 -3.93
N TRP A 37 8.93 -12.68 -4.99
CA TRP A 37 9.24 -11.84 -6.14
C TRP A 37 7.95 -11.28 -6.78
N PRO A 38 7.86 -9.96 -7.03
CA PRO A 38 6.67 -9.36 -7.60
C PRO A 38 6.48 -9.76 -9.08
N LEU A 39 5.27 -10.18 -9.43
CA LEU A 39 4.93 -10.61 -10.79
C LEU A 39 4.48 -9.46 -11.71
N VAL A 40 4.01 -8.36 -11.11
CA VAL A 40 3.55 -7.17 -11.83
C VAL A 40 4.63 -6.11 -11.70
N LYS A 41 4.93 -5.41 -12.80
CA LYS A 41 5.86 -4.27 -12.78
C LYS A 41 5.12 -2.98 -12.50
N MET A 42 5.76 -2.07 -11.76
CA MET A 42 5.29 -0.70 -11.63
C MET A 42 6.43 0.25 -11.95
N VAL A 43 6.43 0.77 -13.18
CA VAL A 43 7.55 1.57 -13.69
C VAL A 43 7.36 3.03 -13.29
N ALA A 44 8.36 3.61 -12.64
CA ALA A 44 8.38 5.03 -12.33
C ALA A 44 8.46 5.87 -13.60
N SER A 45 7.55 6.84 -13.77
CA SER A 45 7.50 7.71 -14.95
C SER A 45 8.41 8.94 -14.83
N LYS A 46 8.59 9.45 -13.60
CA LYS A 46 9.41 10.62 -13.28
C LYS A 46 10.40 10.29 -12.15
N ARG A 47 11.44 11.12 -12.02
CA ARG A 47 12.33 11.07 -10.86
C ARG A 47 11.51 11.47 -9.63
N THR A 48 11.57 10.67 -8.58
CA THR A 48 10.86 10.93 -7.33
C THR A 48 11.56 10.23 -6.16
N ARG A 49 11.01 10.33 -4.96
CA ARG A 49 11.43 9.62 -3.76
C ARG A 49 10.40 8.56 -3.38
N ILE A 50 10.84 7.47 -2.75
CA ILE A 50 9.99 6.49 -2.10
C ILE A 50 10.32 6.41 -0.62
N HIS A 51 9.27 6.36 0.20
CA HIS A 51 9.33 6.17 1.64
C HIS A 51 9.20 4.68 1.96
N LEU A 52 10.19 4.14 2.65
CA LEU A 52 10.28 2.72 3.00
C LEU A 52 10.32 2.60 4.53
N PRO A 53 9.17 2.40 5.18
CA PRO A 53 9.09 2.20 6.63
C PRO A 53 10.03 1.11 7.12
N ALA A 54 10.71 1.36 8.24
CA ALA A 54 11.58 0.38 8.88
C ALA A 54 10.76 -0.70 9.59
N SER A 55 9.62 -0.33 10.17
CA SER A 55 8.76 -1.25 10.93
C SER A 55 7.27 -1.00 10.69
N TYR A 56 6.45 -1.88 11.26
CA TYR A 56 4.99 -1.79 11.24
C TYR A 56 4.51 -0.40 11.69
N MET A 57 3.74 0.27 10.84
CA MET A 57 3.28 1.66 11.04
C MET A 57 4.42 2.68 11.20
N ALA A 58 5.57 2.42 10.58
CA ALA A 58 6.74 3.31 10.54
C ALA A 58 7.21 3.79 11.93
N LYS A 59 6.98 3.01 12.99
CA LYS A 59 7.27 3.42 14.37
C LYS A 59 8.76 3.65 14.63
N ASP A 60 9.60 2.91 13.93
CA ASP A 60 11.05 2.95 14.07
C ASP A 60 11.72 3.74 12.92
N GLY A 61 10.95 4.62 12.28
CA GLY A 61 11.38 5.48 11.19
C GLY A 61 11.23 4.86 9.81
N GLU A 62 11.87 5.49 8.84
CA GLU A 62 11.80 5.13 7.42
C GLU A 62 13.12 5.43 6.70
N THR A 63 13.34 4.72 5.60
CA THR A 63 14.42 5.01 4.66
C THR A 63 13.83 5.63 3.39
N THR A 64 14.29 6.81 3.01
CA THR A 64 13.92 7.40 1.72
C THR A 64 14.92 7.01 0.64
N ARG A 65 14.44 6.51 -0.51
CA ARG A 65 15.29 6.22 -1.69
C ARG A 65 14.85 7.06 -2.89
N ILE A 66 15.82 7.54 -3.66
CA ILE A 66 15.55 8.21 -4.95
C ILE A 66 15.24 7.13 -5.99
N ILE A 67 14.11 7.29 -6.69
CA ILE A 67 13.72 6.47 -7.84
C ILE A 67 13.92 7.28 -9.12
N TYR A 68 14.56 6.66 -10.11
CA TYR A 68 14.75 7.24 -11.44
C TYR A 68 13.66 6.77 -12.42
N PRO A 69 13.35 7.56 -13.46
CA PRO A 69 12.44 7.12 -14.51
C PRO A 69 12.88 5.77 -15.11
N GLY A 70 11.92 4.88 -15.35
CA GLY A 70 12.17 3.54 -15.88
C GLY A 70 12.47 2.47 -14.82
N SER A 71 12.72 2.84 -13.57
CA SER A 71 12.90 1.88 -12.47
C SER A 71 11.58 1.15 -12.14
N ASP A 72 11.67 -0.16 -11.87
CA ASP A 72 10.53 -0.95 -11.38
C ASP A 72 10.43 -0.83 -9.85
N ILE A 73 9.41 -0.09 -9.40
CA ILE A 73 9.16 0.21 -8.00
C ILE A 73 8.93 -1.08 -7.20
N ASN A 74 8.19 -2.05 -7.75
CA ASN A 74 7.91 -3.30 -7.05
C ASN A 74 9.19 -4.10 -6.77
N GLN A 75 10.10 -4.17 -7.74
CA GLN A 75 11.39 -4.85 -7.55
C GLN A 75 12.26 -4.12 -6.54
N LEU A 76 12.29 -2.78 -6.58
CA LEU A 76 13.03 -1.97 -5.61
C LEU A 76 12.54 -2.24 -4.18
N VAL A 77 11.23 -2.24 -3.97
CA VAL A 77 10.61 -2.53 -2.67
C VAL A 77 10.95 -3.95 -2.21
N HIS A 78 10.79 -4.95 -3.08
CA HIS A 78 11.14 -6.33 -2.78
C HIS A 78 12.62 -6.46 -2.37
N ILE A 79 13.54 -5.95 -3.17
CA ILE A 79 14.97 -6.02 -2.89
C ILE A 79 15.30 -5.34 -1.56
N HIS A 80 14.78 -4.13 -1.34
CA HIS A 80 15.01 -3.41 -0.08
C HIS A 80 14.56 -4.23 1.13
N TYR A 81 13.36 -4.82 1.08
CA TYR A 81 12.81 -5.53 2.23
C TYR A 81 13.37 -6.93 2.45
N LEU A 82 14.10 -7.48 1.48
CA LEU A 82 14.86 -8.73 1.59
C LEU A 82 16.29 -8.51 2.10
N GLU A 83 16.76 -7.25 2.20
CA GLU A 83 18.05 -6.93 2.81
C GLU A 83 18.03 -7.29 4.32
N SER A 84 19.16 -7.82 4.80
CA SER A 84 19.37 -8.07 6.22
C SER A 84 19.30 -6.77 7.02
N TRP A 85 18.62 -6.83 8.16
CA TRP A 85 18.50 -5.72 9.10
C TRP A 85 18.20 -6.24 10.49
N ASP A 86 18.95 -5.76 11.47
CA ASP A 86 18.88 -6.16 12.88
C ASP A 86 17.75 -5.47 13.67
N GLY A 87 16.83 -4.80 12.97
CA GLY A 87 15.74 -4.05 13.59
C GLY A 87 16.18 -2.78 14.31
N GLY A 88 17.43 -2.34 14.15
CA GLY A 88 18.00 -1.20 14.87
C GLY A 88 17.99 -1.39 16.39
N GLY A 89 17.87 -2.62 16.88
CA GLY A 89 17.85 -2.98 18.30
C GLY A 89 16.55 -2.68 19.06
N VAL A 90 15.50 -2.16 18.41
CA VAL A 90 14.25 -1.72 19.08
C VAL A 90 12.99 -2.27 18.42
N ALA A 91 13.02 -2.51 17.10
CA ALA A 91 11.83 -2.94 16.37
C ALA A 91 11.42 -4.39 16.71
N ALA A 92 10.11 -4.64 16.78
CA ALA A 92 9.57 -5.99 16.99
C ALA A 92 9.70 -6.84 15.72
N ASN A 93 10.41 -7.97 15.81
CA ASN A 93 10.46 -8.98 14.74
C ASN A 93 9.23 -9.91 14.86
N PHE A 94 8.46 -10.06 13.78
CA PHE A 94 7.22 -10.84 13.74
C PHE A 94 7.39 -12.29 13.26
N VAL A 95 8.60 -12.73 12.88
CA VAL A 95 8.87 -14.06 12.31
C VAL A 95 9.71 -14.92 13.24
N HIS A 96 10.93 -14.51 13.60
CA HIS A 96 11.79 -15.34 14.45
C HIS A 96 12.78 -14.51 15.29
N ALA A 97 12.72 -14.70 16.61
CA ALA A 97 13.59 -13.98 17.56
C ALA A 97 15.05 -14.47 17.54
N ASP A 98 15.31 -15.65 16.97
CA ASP A 98 16.64 -16.28 16.99
C ASP A 98 17.66 -15.53 16.10
N GLY A 99 17.19 -14.64 15.21
CA GLY A 99 17.98 -13.53 14.67
C GLY A 99 19.20 -13.90 13.81
N ILE A 100 19.27 -15.12 13.28
CA ILE A 100 20.46 -15.61 12.56
C ILE A 100 20.73 -14.78 11.29
N ASP A 101 19.68 -14.28 10.62
CA ASP A 101 19.76 -13.29 9.52
C ASP A 101 18.39 -12.62 9.30
N SER A 102 17.97 -11.78 10.24
CA SER A 102 16.67 -11.09 10.17
C SER A 102 16.61 -10.16 8.97
N LYS A 103 15.50 -10.18 8.24
CA LYS A 103 15.26 -9.30 7.10
C LYS A 103 14.34 -8.14 7.45
N ARG A 104 14.45 -7.03 6.73
CA ARG A 104 13.59 -5.85 6.95
C ARG A 104 12.11 -6.17 6.89
N ASN A 105 11.68 -7.08 6.01
CA ASN A 105 10.27 -7.45 5.90
C ASN A 105 9.69 -8.05 7.19
N GLU A 106 10.51 -8.66 8.04
CA GLU A 106 10.05 -9.33 9.26
C GLU A 106 9.59 -8.35 10.35
N TYR A 107 9.88 -7.06 10.19
CA TYR A 107 9.52 -6.00 11.12
C TYR A 107 8.28 -5.21 10.68
N LEU A 108 7.76 -5.48 9.48
CA LEU A 108 6.58 -4.81 8.91
C LEU A 108 5.25 -5.40 9.37
N GLY A 109 5.29 -6.57 10.02
CA GLY A 109 4.14 -7.35 10.41
C GLY A 109 4.36 -8.85 10.14
N PRO A 110 3.46 -9.72 10.62
CA PRO A 110 3.53 -11.17 10.43
C PRO A 110 3.22 -11.66 9.01
N ASP A 111 2.43 -10.93 8.21
CA ASP A 111 2.20 -11.25 6.79
C ASP A 111 2.11 -9.96 5.94
N PRO A 112 3.23 -9.23 5.77
CA PRO A 112 3.25 -7.94 5.10
C PRO A 112 3.13 -8.09 3.58
N ARG A 113 2.13 -7.43 3.02
CA ARG A 113 1.81 -7.41 1.60
C ARG A 113 1.75 -5.99 1.07
N VAL A 114 2.28 -5.77 -0.12
CA VAL A 114 2.18 -4.49 -0.82
C VAL A 114 0.85 -4.45 -1.56
N ALA A 115 -0.05 -3.58 -1.10
CA ALA A 115 -1.38 -3.36 -1.68
C ALA A 115 -1.38 -2.31 -2.81
N GLY A 116 -0.31 -1.52 -2.92
CA GLY A 116 -0.12 -0.51 -3.95
C GLY A 116 0.70 0.66 -3.41
N TYR A 117 0.54 1.81 -4.05
CA TYR A 117 1.28 3.01 -3.72
C TYR A 117 0.36 4.22 -3.68
N TRP A 118 0.69 5.18 -2.82
CA TRP A 118 0.12 6.52 -2.81
C TRP A 118 1.19 7.49 -3.29
N PHE A 119 0.75 8.53 -4.00
CA PHE A 119 1.58 9.64 -4.40
C PHE A 119 1.06 10.86 -3.64
N ASP A 120 1.92 11.48 -2.86
CA ASP A 120 1.58 12.72 -2.16
C ASP A 120 1.53 13.91 -3.13
N ASP A 121 1.28 15.11 -2.60
CA ASP A 121 1.18 16.34 -3.38
C ASP A 121 2.52 16.74 -4.04
N ASP A 122 3.65 16.32 -3.47
CA ASP A 122 4.99 16.50 -4.02
C ASP A 122 5.35 15.40 -5.05
N GLY A 123 4.53 14.35 -5.12
CA GLY A 123 4.68 13.19 -5.99
C GLY A 123 5.65 12.14 -5.46
N GLU A 124 5.95 12.17 -4.16
CA GLU A 124 6.70 11.15 -3.42
C GLU A 124 5.83 9.92 -3.21
N ILE A 125 6.48 8.77 -3.20
CA ILE A 125 5.82 7.46 -3.22
C ILE A 125 5.78 6.91 -1.81
N HIS A 126 4.59 6.57 -1.35
CA HIS A 126 4.36 5.89 -0.08
C HIS A 126 3.77 4.50 -0.34
N VAL A 127 4.27 3.49 0.35
CA VAL A 127 3.81 2.11 0.16
C VAL A 127 2.51 1.89 0.95
N LYS A 128 1.44 1.47 0.26
CA LYS A 128 0.22 1.00 0.92
C LYS A 128 0.41 -0.45 1.32
N TRP A 129 0.40 -0.71 2.62
CA TRP A 129 0.54 -2.04 3.19
C TRP A 129 -0.81 -2.67 3.52
N TRP A 130 -0.87 -3.99 3.38
CA TRP A 130 -1.89 -4.87 3.91
C TRP A 130 -1.18 -5.99 4.67
N ASP A 131 -1.53 -6.20 5.93
CA ASP A 131 -1.07 -7.38 6.66
C ASP A 131 -2.15 -8.47 6.64
N GLY A 132 -1.82 -9.61 6.02
CA GLY A 132 -2.75 -10.70 5.82
C GLY A 132 -3.12 -11.46 7.10
N PHE A 133 -2.32 -11.37 8.16
CA PHE A 133 -2.56 -12.02 9.45
C PHE A 133 -3.26 -11.07 10.42
N LEU A 134 -2.76 -9.85 10.62
CA LEU A 134 -3.35 -8.82 11.47
C LEU A 134 -4.66 -8.26 10.90
N LYS A 135 -4.91 -8.48 9.61
CA LYS A 135 -6.06 -7.93 8.87
C LYS A 135 -6.10 -6.40 8.88
N ASP A 136 -4.93 -5.78 8.85
CA ASP A 136 -4.75 -4.34 8.98
C ASP A 136 -4.14 -3.70 7.72
N GLN A 137 -4.63 -2.51 7.38
CA GLN A 137 -4.16 -1.71 6.24
C GLN A 137 -3.50 -0.44 6.77
N TRP A 138 -2.27 -0.16 6.33
CA TRP A 138 -1.52 0.98 6.84
C TRP A 138 -0.57 1.59 5.79
N ILE A 139 -0.28 2.87 5.97
CA ILE A 139 0.61 3.69 5.16
C ILE A 139 1.30 4.66 6.10
N ASP A 140 2.62 4.77 6.01
CA ASP A 140 3.44 5.51 6.97
C ASP A 140 3.08 5.12 8.42
N ASN A 141 2.60 6.05 9.23
CA ASN A 141 2.17 5.84 10.61
C ASN A 141 0.64 5.78 10.81
N GLU A 142 -0.14 5.71 9.73
CA GLU A 142 -1.60 5.78 9.77
C GLU A 142 -2.27 4.54 9.17
N LYS A 143 -3.54 4.34 9.53
CA LYS A 143 -4.41 3.36 8.88
C LYS A 143 -5.03 4.01 7.65
N TRP A 144 -4.96 3.36 6.49
CA TRP A 144 -5.69 3.81 5.31
C TRP A 144 -6.95 2.99 5.07
N SER A 145 -7.91 3.63 4.41
CA SER A 145 -9.15 3.01 3.96
C SER A 145 -9.47 3.47 2.54
N ILE A 146 -10.36 2.76 1.86
CA ILE A 146 -10.80 3.16 0.52
C ILE A 146 -11.94 4.15 0.67
N GLU A 147 -11.74 5.35 0.13
CA GLU A 147 -12.79 6.33 -0.06
C GLU A 147 -13.46 6.13 -1.42
N VAL A 148 -14.79 6.17 -1.44
CA VAL A 148 -15.58 6.12 -2.67
C VAL A 148 -16.43 7.38 -2.83
N VAL A 149 -16.48 7.87 -4.07
CA VAL A 149 -17.27 9.03 -4.50
C VAL A 149 -18.31 8.60 -5.54
N TRP A 150 -19.46 9.26 -5.50
CA TRP A 150 -20.50 9.03 -6.51
C TRP A 150 -20.17 9.85 -7.76
N ASN A 151 -20.00 9.19 -8.90
CA ASN A 151 -19.71 9.85 -10.17
C ASN A 151 -20.96 10.16 -11.02
N GLY A 152 -22.16 9.93 -10.47
CA GLY A 152 -23.43 10.06 -11.18
C GLY A 152 -23.98 8.75 -11.76
N GLU A 153 -23.21 7.68 -11.77
CA GLU A 153 -23.62 6.36 -12.27
C GLU A 153 -23.33 5.24 -11.27
N LYS A 154 -22.15 5.28 -10.65
CA LYS A 154 -21.69 4.30 -9.66
C LYS A 154 -20.80 4.95 -8.59
N TRP A 155 -20.64 4.24 -7.49
CA TRP A 155 -19.57 4.53 -6.53
C TRP A 155 -18.23 4.15 -7.18
N ALA A 156 -17.30 5.08 -7.24
CA ALA A 156 -15.95 4.90 -7.76
C ALA A 156 -14.93 5.22 -6.66
N GLU A 157 -13.76 4.59 -6.69
CA GLU A 157 -12.62 5.00 -5.84
C GLU A 157 -12.31 6.48 -6.10
N LYS A 158 -12.05 7.23 -5.04
CA LYS A 158 -11.73 8.67 -5.08
C LYS A 158 -10.37 8.94 -5.72
#